data_AF-A0A5U9KZN7-F1
#
_entry.id   AF-A0A5U9KZN7-F1
#
_cell.length_a   1.000
_cell.length_b   1.000
_cell.length_c   1.000
_cell.angle_alpha   90.00
_cell.angle_beta   90.00
_cell.angle_gamma   90.00
#
_symmetry.space_group_name_H-M   'P 1'
#
loop_
_entity.id
_entity.type
_entity.pdbx_description
1 polymer ?
#
loop_
_entity_poly.entity_id
_entity_poly.type
_entity_poly.pdbx_seq_one_letter_code
_entity_poly.pdbx_strand_id
1 'polypeptide(L)' 'SDRLWVWRADTPGLVSSLRMLSDGSALVGTVSRGRLVWLSGTDTGLALPPGVRDGDVVYLN' A
#
# COMPACT_ATOMS: atom_id res chain seq x y z
N SER A 1 9.22 14.26 -4.39
CA SER A 1 8.02 13.63 -3.83
C SER A 1 8.12 13.77 -2.32
N ASP A 2 7.18 14.47 -1.72
CA ASP A 2 7.05 14.80 -0.30
C ASP A 2 6.30 13.73 0.50
N ARG A 3 5.93 12.63 -0.16
CA ARG A 3 5.17 11.53 0.43
C ARG A 3 6.06 10.53 1.16
N LEU A 4 5.61 10.08 2.32
CA LEU A 4 6.22 8.97 3.04
C LEU A 4 5.67 7.65 2.50
N TRP A 5 6.59 6.76 2.11
CA TRP A 5 6.29 5.41 1.66
C TRP A 5 6.75 4.42 2.71
N VAL A 6 5.85 3.60 3.22
CA VAL A 6 6.18 2.47 4.10
C VAL A 6 5.62 1.21 3.46
N TRP A 7 6.47 0.20 3.24
CA TRP A 7 6.06 -1.02 2.57
C TRP A 7 6.70 -2.27 3.17
N ARG A 8 6.03 -3.39 2.95
CA ARG A 8 6.52 -4.74 3.23
C ARG A 8 5.71 -5.75 2.42
N ALA A 9 6.27 -6.95 2.23
CA ALA A 9 5.54 -8.07 1.66
C ALA A 9 4.25 -8.34 2.45
N ASP A 10 3.17 -8.64 1.74
CA ASP A 10 1.90 -8.99 2.36
C ASP A 10 2.04 -10.27 3.20
N THR A 11 1.38 -10.26 4.35
CA THR A 11 1.28 -11.41 5.25
C THR A 11 -0.14 -11.49 5.78
N PRO A 12 -0.69 -12.70 6.02
CA PRO A 12 -2.07 -12.85 6.47
C PRO A 12 -2.43 -11.92 7.64
N GLY A 13 -3.48 -11.12 7.47
CA GLY A 13 -3.97 -10.19 8.49
C GLY A 13 -3.29 -8.82 8.55
N LEU A 14 -2.27 -8.54 7.72
CA LEU A 14 -1.59 -7.24 7.71
C LEU A 14 -2.54 -6.11 7.32
N VAL A 15 -3.22 -6.22 6.17
CA VAL A 15 -4.13 -5.20 5.66
C VAL A 15 -5.29 -4.93 6.63
N SER A 16 -5.89 -5.99 7.20
CA SER A 16 -6.98 -5.84 8.16
C SER A 16 -6.51 -5.18 9.45
N SER A 17 -5.31 -5.54 9.95
CA SER A 17 -4.73 -4.92 11.14
C SER A 17 -4.42 -3.44 10.92
N LEU A 18 -3.85 -3.07 9.77
CA LEU A 18 -3.59 -1.67 9.43
C LEU A 18 -4.89 -0.85 9.38
N ARG A 19 -5.94 -1.39 8.76
CA ARG A 19 -7.26 -0.73 8.74
C ARG A 19 -7.86 -0.56 10.13
N MET A 20 -7.82 -1.61 10.95
CA MET A 20 -8.38 -1.57 12.30
C MET A 20 -7.63 -0.58 13.20
N LEU A 21 -6.30 -0.62 13.19
CA LEU A 21 -5.46 0.23 14.06
C LEU A 21 -5.42 1.70 13.63
N SER A 22 -5.75 1.99 12.37
CA SER A 22 -5.85 3.36 11.85
C SER A 22 -7.27 3.91 11.84
N ASP A 23 -8.25 3.18 12.36
CA ASP A 23 -9.68 3.51 12.25
C ASP A 23 -10.11 3.84 10.80
N GLY A 24 -9.57 3.07 9.85
CA GLY A 24 -9.83 3.23 8.42
C GLY A 24 -9.17 4.43 7.75
N SER A 25 -8.44 5.28 8.49
CA SER A 25 -7.82 6.49 7.94
C SER A 25 -6.52 6.23 7.15
N ALA A 26 -5.89 5.06 7.31
CA ALA A 26 -4.66 4.75 6.60
C ALA A 26 -4.90 4.58 5.09
N LEU A 27 -4.14 5.31 4.27
CA LEU A 27 -4.06 5.09 2.82
C LEU A 27 -3.22 3.86 2.56
N VAL A 28 -3.88 2.70 2.54
CA VAL A 28 -3.27 1.40 2.28
C VAL A 28 -3.61 0.94 0.87
N GLY A 29 -2.61 0.43 0.15
CA GLY A 29 -2.78 -0.23 -1.14
C GLY A 29 -1.89 -1.46 -1.27
N THR A 30 -2.15 -2.25 -2.30
CA THR A 30 -1.32 -3.41 -2.68
C THR A 30 -0.65 -3.15 -4.02
N VAL A 31 0.55 -3.70 -4.18
CA VAL A 31 1.30 -3.59 -5.43
C VAL A 31 1.07 -4.84 -6.27
N SER A 32 0.57 -4.64 -7.48
CA SER A 32 0.30 -5.71 -8.44
C SER A 32 0.64 -5.24 -9.85
N ARG A 33 1.41 -6.05 -10.58
CA ARG A 33 1.88 -5.76 -11.95
C ARG A 33 2.59 -4.40 -12.04
N GLY A 34 3.42 -4.09 -11.05
CA GLY A 34 4.19 -2.86 -10.94
C GLY A 34 3.35 -1.62 -10.63
N ARG A 35 2.10 -1.77 -10.19
CA ARG A 35 1.20 -0.65 -9.89
C ARG A 35 0.70 -0.71 -8.47
N LEU A 36 0.68 0.44 -7.79
CA LEU A 36 -0.01 0.59 -6.52
C LEU A 36 -1.52 0.74 -6.78
N VAL A 37 -2.29 -0.17 -6.20
CA VAL A 37 -3.75 -0.21 -6.28
C VAL A 37 -4.33 -0.04 -4.87
N TRP A 38 -5.23 0.90 -4.68
CA TRP A 38 -5.95 1.06 -3.42
C TRP A 38 -6.81 -0.16 -3.13
N LEU A 39 -7.14 -0.37 -1.86
CA LEU A 39 -8.02 -1.46 -1.45
C LEU A 39 -9.46 -1.34 -2.00
N SER A 40 -9.82 -0.21 -2.60
CA SER A 40 -11.03 -0.02 -3.41
C SER A 40 -10.93 -0.63 -4.82
N GLY A 41 -9.75 -1.06 -5.25
CA GLY A 41 -9.44 -1.48 -6.62
C GLY A 41 -8.96 -0.35 -7.53
N THR A 42 -8.87 0.89 -7.02
CA THR A 42 -8.44 2.05 -7.80
C THR A 42 -6.93 2.08 -8.00
N ASP A 43 -6.45 2.07 -9.24
CA ASP A 43 -5.05 2.34 -9.57
C ASP A 43 -4.70 3.79 -9.23
N THR A 44 -3.61 3.98 -8.49
CA THR A 44 -3.19 5.30 -8.02
C THR A 44 -2.47 6.13 -9.08
N GLY A 45 -1.91 5.49 -10.11
CA GLY A 45 -1.04 6.13 -11.10
C GLY A 45 0.28 6.69 -10.54
N LEU A 46 0.58 6.45 -9.26
CA LEU A 46 1.81 6.92 -8.63
C LEU A 46 3.01 6.07 -9.07
N ALA A 47 4.12 6.71 -9.38
CA ALA A 47 5.38 6.03 -9.65
C ALA A 47 5.92 5.39 -8.35
N LEU A 48 6.25 4.10 -8.41
CA LEU A 48 6.75 3.37 -7.25
C LEU A 48 8.20 3.76 -6.93
N PRO A 49 8.54 3.95 -5.64
CA PRO A 49 9.93 4.05 -5.20
C PRO A 49 10.74 2.79 -5.53
N PRO A 50 12.06 2.90 -5.74
CA PRO A 50 12.93 1.74 -5.88
C PRO A 50 12.81 0.80 -4.67
N GLY A 51 12.70 -0.51 -4.93
CA GLY A 51 12.65 -1.55 -3.89
C GLY A 51 11.24 -1.99 -3.47
N VAL A 52 10.21 -1.27 -3.90
CA VAL A 52 8.81 -1.74 -3.82
C VAL A 52 8.58 -2.81 -4.90
N ARG A 53 7.90 -3.90 -4.55
CA ARG A 53 7.71 -5.08 -5.41
C ARG A 53 6.25 -5.53 -5.45
N ASP A 54 5.91 -6.29 -6.48
CA ASP A 54 4.64 -7.00 -6.55
C ASP A 54 4.43 -7.88 -5.31
N GLY A 55 3.24 -7.79 -4.72
CA GLY A 55 2.88 -8.45 -3.46
C GLY A 55 3.17 -7.62 -2.21
N ASP A 56 3.77 -6.44 -2.32
CA ASP A 56 3.91 -5.53 -1.18
C ASP A 56 2.58 -4.86 -0.82
N VAL A 57 2.36 -4.70 0.48
CA VAL A 57 1.37 -3.77 1.05
C VAL A 57 2.09 -2.46 1.32
N VAL A 58 1.51 -1.36 0.83
CA VAL A 58 2.05 0.00 0.96
C VAL A 58 1.10 0.83 1.81
N TYR A 59 1.66 1.51 2.80
CA TYR A 59 1.06 2.66 3.46
C TYR A 59 1.66 3.93 2.86
N LEU A 60 0.80 4.90 2.53
CA LEU A 60 1.18 6.18 1.97
C LEU A 60 0.70 7.33 2.86
N ASN A 61 1.54 8.33 3.08
CA ASN A 61 1.17 9.63 3.63
C ASN A 61 1.64 10.70 2.64
#